data_AF-A0A1B6M5J7-F1
#
_entry.id   AF-A0A1B6M5J7-F1
#
_cell.length_a   1.000
_cell.length_b   1.000
_cell.length_c   1.000
_cell.angle_alpha   90.00
_cell.angle_beta   90.00
_cell.angle_gamma   90.00
#
_symmetry.space_group_name_H-M   'P 1'
#
loop_
_entity.id
_entity.type
_entity.pdbx_description
1 polymer ?
#
loop_
_entity_poly.entity_id
_entity_poly.type
_entity_poly.pdbx_seq_one_letter_code
_entity_poly.pdbx_strand_id
1 'polypeptide(L)'
;MEVNVFTGIIQFINSFRGLSRDCLLGMQKLYPNIPDNTLASILCTRYQKKMMMNHGKVKQRKKDVMKRYKEGLAAGEEPGLIIRMAKFYDVAPALIAKVILEESVEKKNHKDNETGTSRNELKEMLKDTTLIPDPDL
;
A
#
# COMPACT_ATOMS: atom_id res chain seq x y z
N MET A 1 14.92 -27.62 0.69
CA MET A 1 15.75 -26.39 0.76
C MET A 1 16.45 -26.38 2.11
N GLU A 2 17.75 -26.11 2.15
CA GLU A 2 18.48 -26.02 3.42
C GLU A 2 17.98 -24.84 4.29
N VAL A 3 17.99 -25.03 5.61
CA VAL A 3 17.46 -24.05 6.58
C VAL A 3 18.21 -22.72 6.49
N ASN A 4 19.53 -22.76 6.28
CA ASN A 4 20.36 -21.56 6.15
C ASN A 4 20.00 -20.74 4.91
N VAL A 5 19.76 -21.41 3.78
CA VAL A 5 19.34 -20.77 2.52
C VAL A 5 17.97 -20.12 2.69
N PHE A 6 17.01 -20.85 3.26
CA PHE A 6 15.69 -20.30 3.55
C PHE A 6 15.78 -19.06 4.46
N THR A 7 16.58 -19.14 5.52
CA THR A 7 16.77 -18.03 6.47
C THR A 7 17.38 -16.80 5.78
N GLY A 8 18.38 -17.00 4.91
CA GLY A 8 18.96 -15.93 4.09
C GLY A 8 17.94 -15.27 3.17
N ILE A 9 17.08 -16.04 2.50
CA ILE A 9 16.00 -15.51 1.66
C ILE A 9 15.06 -14.62 2.49
N ILE A 10 14.69 -15.06 3.69
CA ILE A 10 13.81 -14.27 4.56
C ILE A 10 14.48 -12.97 5.02
N GLN A 11 15.76 -13.02 5.36
CA GLN A 11 16.52 -11.81 5.73
C GLN A 11 16.60 -10.82 4.58
N PHE A 12 16.84 -11.29 3.36
CA PHE A 12 16.84 -10.46 2.15
C PHE A 12 15.47 -9.79 1.93
N ILE A 13 14.37 -10.55 2.01
CA ILE A 13 13.01 -10.01 1.85
C ILE A 13 12.72 -8.91 2.89
N ASN A 14 13.14 -9.13 4.14
CA ASN A 14 12.87 -8.20 5.24
C ASN A 14 13.69 -6.91 5.14
N SER A 15 14.91 -6.97 4.59
CA SER A 15 15.78 -5.81 4.40
C SER A 15 15.51 -5.06 3.10
N PHE A 16 14.88 -5.71 2.13
CA PHE A 16 14.58 -5.12 0.83
C PHE A 16 13.58 -3.96 0.95
N ARG A 17 13.94 -2.80 0.38
CA ARG A 17 13.07 -1.63 0.25
C ARG A 17 12.73 -1.43 -1.22
N GLY A 18 11.47 -1.66 -1.59
CA GLY A 18 11.02 -1.52 -2.97
C GLY A 18 9.76 -2.30 -3.25
N LEU A 19 9.45 -2.52 -4.53
CA LEU A 19 8.30 -3.33 -4.93
C LEU A 19 8.63 -4.82 -4.79
N SER A 20 7.62 -5.64 -4.56
CA SER A 20 7.77 -7.10 -4.52
C SER A 20 8.37 -7.65 -5.82
N ARG A 21 8.01 -7.08 -6.98
CA ARG A 21 8.61 -7.45 -8.27
C ARG A 21 10.13 -7.26 -8.29
N ASP A 22 10.62 -6.12 -7.78
CA ASP A 22 12.05 -5.81 -7.72
C ASP A 22 12.76 -6.74 -6.73
N CYS A 23 12.09 -7.06 -5.62
CA CYS A 23 12.58 -8.02 -4.64
C CYS A 23 12.78 -9.41 -5.26
N LEU A 24 11.80 -9.87 -6.05
CA LEU A 24 11.87 -11.16 -6.74
C LEU A 24 13.05 -11.23 -7.70
N LEU A 25 13.24 -10.19 -8.52
CA LEU A 25 14.40 -10.10 -9.42
C LEU A 25 15.73 -10.15 -8.66
N GLY A 26 15.81 -9.51 -7.49
CA GLY A 26 16.97 -9.59 -6.60
C GLY A 26 17.19 -11.01 -6.05
N MET A 27 16.12 -11.67 -5.62
CA MET A 27 16.17 -13.05 -5.11
C MET A 27 16.64 -14.03 -6.19
N GLN A 28 16.16 -13.90 -7.42
CA GLN A 28 16.55 -14.76 -8.55
C GLN A 28 18.05 -14.65 -8.86
N LYS A 29 18.61 -13.43 -8.75
CA LYS A 29 20.06 -13.21 -8.93
C LYS A 29 20.90 -13.81 -7.80
N LEU A 30 20.42 -13.73 -6.56
CA LEU A 30 21.16 -14.21 -5.38
C LEU A 30 21.04 -15.73 -5.16
N TYR A 31 19.93 -16.33 -5.59
CA TYR A 31 19.61 -17.73 -5.35
C TYR A 31 19.27 -18.45 -6.68
N PRO A 32 20.16 -18.46 -7.68
CA PRO A 32 19.87 -18.98 -9.02
C PRO A 32 19.58 -20.49 -9.04
N ASN A 33 20.02 -21.22 -8.02
CA ASN A 33 19.78 -22.66 -7.89
C ASN A 33 18.40 -23.01 -7.32
N ILE A 34 17.63 -22.00 -6.89
CA ILE A 34 16.27 -22.20 -6.36
C ILE A 34 15.27 -21.92 -7.47
N PRO A 35 14.28 -22.81 -7.72
CA PRO A 35 13.27 -22.57 -8.74
C PRO A 35 12.51 -21.26 -8.52
N ASP A 36 12.26 -20.52 -9.60
CA ASP A 36 11.57 -19.23 -9.59
C ASP A 36 10.21 -19.29 -8.88
N ASN A 37 9.44 -20.34 -9.13
CA ASN A 37 8.13 -20.55 -8.50
C ASN A 37 8.25 -20.68 -6.97
N THR A 38 9.33 -21.28 -6.48
CA THR A 38 9.61 -21.41 -5.04
C THR A 38 9.94 -20.05 -4.44
N LEU A 39 10.81 -19.27 -5.09
CA LEU A 39 11.16 -17.91 -4.67
C LEU A 39 9.93 -17.00 -4.65
N ALA A 40 9.12 -17.05 -5.70
CA ALA A 40 7.86 -16.31 -5.80
C ALA A 40 6.88 -16.71 -4.69
N SER A 41 6.71 -18.00 -4.42
CA SER A 41 5.82 -18.50 -3.35
C SER A 41 6.23 -18.01 -1.96
N ILE A 42 7.54 -18.06 -1.66
CA ILE A 42 8.09 -17.55 -0.40
C ILE A 42 7.83 -16.05 -0.27
N LEU A 43 8.14 -15.28 -1.32
CA LEU A 43 7.93 -13.84 -1.34
C LEU A 43 6.45 -13.47 -1.17
N CYS A 44 5.55 -14.12 -1.92
CA CYS A 44 4.11 -13.90 -1.82
C CYS A 44 3.59 -14.14 -0.40
N THR A 45 3.99 -15.24 0.23
CA THR A 45 3.60 -15.57 1.60
C THR A 45 4.08 -14.50 2.59
N ARG A 46 5.31 -14.01 2.42
CA ARG A 46 5.87 -12.96 3.28
C ARG A 46 5.19 -11.61 3.07
N TYR A 47 4.97 -11.24 1.81
CA TYR A 47 4.31 -9.98 1.46
C TYR A 47 2.86 -9.96 1.97
N GLN A 48 2.11 -11.05 1.83
CA GLN A 48 0.75 -11.16 2.37
C GLN A 48 0.72 -10.95 3.88
N LYS A 49 1.63 -11.60 4.63
CA LYS A 49 1.75 -11.41 6.08
C LYS A 49 2.06 -9.96 6.45
N LYS A 50 3.02 -9.33 5.74
CA LYS A 50 3.41 -7.94 5.98
C LYS A 50 2.26 -6.97 5.69
N MET A 51 1.57 -7.18 4.58
CA MET A 51 0.37 -6.43 4.18
C MET A 51 -0.74 -6.56 5.24
N MET A 52 -1.04 -7.76 5.74
CA MET A 52 -2.06 -7.95 6.80
C MET A 52 -1.71 -7.18 8.08
N MET A 53 -0.45 -7.23 8.51
CA MET A 53 0.02 -6.50 9.70
C MET A 53 -0.02 -4.99 9.51
N ASN A 54 0.34 -4.50 8.31
CA ASN A 54 0.42 -3.07 8.03
C ASN A 54 -0.95 -2.47 7.70
N HIS A 55 -1.88 -3.27 7.15
CA HIS A 55 -3.21 -2.80 6.77
C HIS A 55 -3.94 -2.13 7.95
N GLY A 56 -3.94 -2.77 9.13
CA GLY A 56 -4.53 -2.18 10.34
C GLY A 56 -3.83 -0.90 10.79
N LYS A 57 -2.49 -0.89 10.74
CA LYS A 57 -1.66 0.26 11.16
C LYS A 57 -1.89 1.48 10.28
N VAL A 58 -1.97 1.30 8.96
CA VAL A 58 -2.20 2.39 8.01
C VAL A 58 -3.59 3.00 8.24
N LYS A 59 -4.62 2.17 8.46
CA LYS A 59 -5.96 2.67 8.79
C LYS A 59 -6.01 3.47 10.09
N GLN A 60 -5.30 3.02 11.12
CA GLN A 60 -5.18 3.75 12.39
C GLN A 60 -4.48 5.11 12.22
N ARG A 61 -3.60 5.23 11.22
CA ARG A 61 -2.85 6.46 10.88
C ARG A 61 -3.45 7.23 9.72
N LYS A 62 -4.76 7.08 9.45
CA LYS A 62 -5.43 7.74 8.30
C LYS A 62 -5.21 9.26 8.23
N LYS A 63 -5.18 9.92 9.40
CA LYS A 63 -4.90 11.37 9.50
C LYS A 63 -3.48 11.72 9.04
N ASP A 64 -2.48 10.92 9.41
CA ASP A 64 -1.08 11.13 9.02
C ASP A 64 -0.90 10.87 7.52
N VAL A 65 -1.54 9.82 7.00
CA VAL A 65 -1.56 9.49 5.57
C VAL A 65 -2.14 10.66 4.78
N MET A 66 -3.30 11.18 5.20
CA MET A 66 -3.93 12.32 4.54
C MET A 66 -3.10 13.60 4.64
N LYS A 67 -2.47 13.84 5.80
CA LYS A 67 -1.57 14.99 5.99
C LYS A 67 -0.41 14.94 5.00
N ARG A 68 0.29 13.79 4.93
CA ARG A 68 1.41 13.59 4.00
C ARG A 68 0.98 13.73 2.54
N TYR A 69 -0.21 13.26 2.20
CA TYR A 69 -0.78 13.41 0.85
C TYR A 69 -0.95 14.88 0.48
N LYS A 70 -1.61 15.66 1.34
CA LYS A 70 -1.81 17.10 1.15
C LYS A 70 -0.52 17.88 1.08
N GLU A 71 0.45 17.55 1.94
CA GLU A 71 1.79 18.17 1.90
C GLU A 71 2.50 17.91 0.57
N GLY A 72 2.38 16.69 0.02
CA GLY A 72 2.97 16.35 -1.27
C GLY A 72 2.32 17.10 -2.44
N LEU A 73 0.98 17.25 -2.42
CA LEU A 73 0.27 18.06 -3.40
C LEU A 73 0.66 19.53 -3.31
N ALA A 74 0.70 20.11 -2.10
CA ALA A 74 1.06 21.50 -1.89
C ALA A 74 2.52 21.80 -2.28
N ALA A 75 3.41 20.81 -2.16
CA ALA A 75 4.80 20.89 -2.58
C ALA A 75 4.99 20.69 -4.11
N GLY A 76 3.93 20.41 -4.86
CA GLY A 76 4.02 20.16 -6.30
C GLY A 76 4.81 18.89 -6.62
N GLU A 77 4.73 17.86 -5.78
CA GLU A 77 5.43 16.61 -6.03
C GLU A 77 4.96 15.94 -7.33
N GLU A 78 5.93 15.36 -8.06
CA GLU A 78 5.68 14.63 -9.31
C GLU A 78 4.63 13.52 -9.16
N PRO A 79 3.92 13.17 -10.25
CA PRO A 79 2.96 12.07 -10.28
C PRO A 79 3.49 10.76 -9.65
N GLY A 80 2.58 9.99 -9.06
CA GLY A 80 2.92 8.75 -8.36
C GLY A 80 3.18 8.89 -6.85
N LEU A 81 2.75 10.00 -6.24
CA LEU A 81 2.81 10.21 -4.78
C LEU A 81 2.21 9.04 -3.99
N ILE A 82 1.02 8.57 -4.36
CA ILE A 82 0.36 7.42 -3.73
C ILE A 82 1.23 6.14 -3.81
N ILE A 83 1.92 5.92 -4.93
CA ILE A 83 2.83 4.78 -5.10
C ILE A 83 4.04 4.91 -4.16
N ARG A 84 4.62 6.11 -4.05
CA ARG A 84 5.74 6.37 -3.12
C ARG A 84 5.32 6.18 -1.67
N MET A 85 4.14 6.67 -1.29
CA MET A 85 3.56 6.45 0.03
C MET A 85 3.32 4.97 0.30
N ALA A 86 2.78 4.22 -0.67
CA ALA A 86 2.56 2.79 -0.55
C ALA A 86 3.85 2.00 -0.32
N LYS A 87 4.95 2.39 -1.00
CA LYS A 87 6.29 1.84 -0.74
C LYS A 87 6.77 2.14 0.68
N PHE A 88 6.54 3.34 1.18
CA PHE A 88 6.94 3.75 2.53
C PHE A 88 6.19 2.99 3.63
N TYR A 89 4.86 2.86 3.49
CA TYR A 89 4.03 2.13 4.44
C TYR A 89 4.02 0.62 4.23
N ASP A 90 4.66 0.14 3.16
CA ASP A 90 4.71 -1.26 2.75
C ASP A 90 3.31 -1.89 2.69
N VAL A 91 2.47 -1.27 1.87
CA VAL A 91 1.10 -1.72 1.57
C VAL A 91 0.80 -1.54 0.10
N ALA A 92 -0.32 -2.09 -0.36
CA ALA A 92 -0.79 -1.87 -1.72
C ALA A 92 -1.18 -0.39 -1.95
N PRO A 93 -0.88 0.21 -3.13
CA PRO A 93 -1.30 1.57 -3.47
C PRO A 93 -2.81 1.80 -3.35
N ALA A 94 -3.62 0.79 -3.71
CA ALA A 94 -5.07 0.83 -3.57
C ALA A 94 -5.51 1.03 -2.10
N LEU A 95 -4.75 0.54 -1.12
CA LEU A 95 -5.07 0.78 0.29
C LEU A 95 -4.80 2.24 0.69
N ILE A 96 -3.72 2.83 0.20
CA ILE A 96 -3.42 4.25 0.47
C ILE A 96 -4.51 5.14 -0.15
N ALA A 97 -4.86 4.91 -1.42
CA ALA A 97 -5.93 5.64 -2.10
C ALA A 97 -7.26 5.51 -1.33
N LYS A 98 -7.61 4.29 -0.90
CA LYS A 98 -8.80 4.04 -0.08
C LYS A 98 -8.80 4.81 1.24
N VAL A 99 -7.68 4.85 1.95
CA VAL A 99 -7.57 5.57 3.23
C VAL A 99 -7.67 7.08 3.05
N ILE A 100 -7.10 7.62 1.96
CA ILE A 100 -7.22 9.03 1.59
C ILE A 100 -8.69 9.38 1.29
N LEU A 101 -9.37 8.55 0.49
CA LEU A 101 -10.77 8.74 0.15
C LEU A 101 -11.68 8.64 1.38
N GLU A 102 -11.50 7.60 2.20
CA GLU A 102 -12.22 7.40 3.47
C GLU A 102 -12.12 8.65 4.36
N GLU A 103 -10.91 9.16 4.61
CA GLU A 103 -10.68 10.35 5.45
C GLU A 103 -11.26 11.64 4.83
N SER A 104 -11.24 11.77 3.51
CA SER A 104 -11.75 12.96 2.80
C SER A 104 -13.26 13.04 2.88
N VAL A 105 -13.93 11.91 2.65
CA VAL A 105 -15.38 11.81 2.71
C VAL A 105 -15.90 11.94 4.15
N GLU A 106 -15.28 11.26 5.12
CA GLU A 106 -15.65 11.41 6.53
C GLU A 106 -15.57 12.87 7.01
N LYS A 107 -14.53 13.61 6.59
CA LYS A 107 -14.39 15.04 6.90
C LYS A 107 -15.47 15.90 6.27
N LYS A 108 -15.91 15.56 5.06
CA LYS A 108 -17.00 16.27 4.38
C LYS A 108 -18.32 16.06 5.12
N ASN A 109 -18.70 14.80 5.38
CA ASN A 109 -19.94 14.48 6.10
C ASN A 109 -19.97 15.11 7.51
N HIS A 110 -18.83 15.14 8.21
CA HIS A 110 -18.74 15.82 9.50
C HIS A 110 -19.00 17.33 9.41
N LYS A 111 -18.60 17.99 8.32
CA LYS A 111 -18.91 19.41 8.09
C LYS A 111 -20.39 19.61 7.73
N ASP A 112 -20.94 18.68 6.97
CA ASP A 112 -22.31 18.75 6.43
C ASP A 112 -23.36 18.16 7.39
N ASN A 113 -22.96 17.73 8.59
CA ASN A 113 -23.79 17.02 9.58
C ASN A 113 -24.51 15.76 9.04
N GLU A 114 -23.94 15.13 8.02
CA GLU A 114 -24.48 13.92 7.40
C GLU A 114 -24.03 12.65 8.15
N THR A 115 -24.93 11.68 8.31
CA THR A 115 -24.61 10.40 8.93
C THR A 115 -23.81 9.52 7.97
N GLY A 116 -22.48 9.47 8.17
CA GLY A 116 -21.53 8.44 7.74
C GLY A 116 -21.69 7.76 6.38
N THR A 117 -20.69 7.88 5.50
CA THR A 117 -20.66 7.18 4.20
C THR A 117 -20.59 5.66 4.34
N SER A 118 -21.38 4.98 3.52
CA SER A 118 -21.40 3.52 3.47
C SER A 118 -20.10 2.95 2.92
N ARG A 119 -19.64 1.81 3.46
CA ARG A 119 -18.51 1.05 2.89
C ARG A 119 -18.74 0.64 1.43
N ASN A 120 -20.00 0.57 0.97
CA ASN A 120 -20.32 0.26 -0.42
C ASN A 120 -20.13 1.48 -1.32
N GLU A 121 -20.53 2.68 -0.89
CA GLU A 121 -20.32 3.92 -1.65
C GLU A 121 -18.83 4.17 -1.89
N LEU A 122 -18.01 4.04 -0.84
CA LEU A 122 -16.54 4.15 -0.96
C LEU A 122 -15.94 3.13 -1.94
N LYS A 123 -16.51 1.92 -2.03
CA LYS A 123 -16.05 0.91 -3.00
C LYS A 123 -16.42 1.29 -4.41
N GLU A 124 -17.63 1.82 -4.63
CA GLU A 124 -18.06 2.26 -5.96
C GLU A 124 -17.23 3.47 -6.41
N MET A 125 -16.95 4.44 -5.53
CA MET A 125 -16.05 5.57 -5.83
C MET A 125 -14.62 5.13 -6.19
N LEU A 126 -14.12 4.04 -5.60
CA LEU A 126 -12.81 3.48 -5.95
C LEU A 126 -12.81 2.73 -7.29
N LYS A 127 -13.97 2.28 -7.78
CA LYS A 127 -14.11 1.65 -9.09
C LYS A 127 -14.39 2.68 -10.18
N ASP A 128 -15.23 3.66 -9.85
CA ASP A 128 -15.63 4.75 -10.71
C ASP A 128 -15.29 6.08 -10.02
N THR A 129 -14.13 6.62 -10.40
CA THR A 129 -13.60 7.86 -9.84
C THR A 129 -14.41 9.09 -10.23
N THR A 130 -15.33 8.99 -11.21
CA THR A 130 -16.22 10.11 -11.58
C THR A 130 -17.27 10.40 -10.50
N LEU A 131 -17.49 9.45 -9.59
CA LEU A 131 -18.37 9.60 -8.44
C LEU A 131 -17.72 10.37 -7.29
N ILE A 132 -16.44 10.72 -7.39
CA ILE A 132 -15.72 11.53 -6.40
C ILE A 132 -16.09 13.01 -6.63
N PRO A 133 -16.72 13.69 -5.66
CA PRO A 133 -17.19 15.08 -5.85
C PRO A 133 -16.05 16.10 -5.98
N ASP A 134 -14.88 15.77 -5.44
CA ASP A 134 -13.68 16.59 -5.51
C ASP A 134 -12.80 16.06 -6.66
N PRO A 135 -12.77 16.72 -7.83
CA PRO A 135 -12.00 16.27 -8.98
C PRO A 135 -10.49 16.42 -8.77
N ASP A 136 -10.08 17.23 -7.79
CA ASP A 136 -8.68 17.47 -7.44
C ASP A 136 -8.18 16.55 -6.31
N LEU A 137 -9.03 15.61 -5.83
CA LEU A 137 -8.66 14.60 -4.85
C LEU A 137 -7.80 13.48 -5.45
#